data_AF-A0A9Q0J978-F1
#
_entry.id   AF-A0A9Q0J978-F1
#
_cell.length_a   1.000
_cell.length_b   1.000
_cell.length_c   1.000
_cell.angle_alpha   90.00
_cell.angle_beta   90.00
_cell.angle_gamma   90.00
#
_symmetry.space_group_name_H-M   'P 1'
#
loop_
_entity.id
_entity.type
_entity.pdbx_description
1 polymer ?
#
loop_
_entity_poly.entity_id
_entity_poly.type
_entity_poly.pdbx_seq_one_letter_code
_entity_poly.pdbx_strand_id
1 'polypeptide(L)'
;MKVHPTTNKRNIATSLHRGAGTASSSAATTNPKKLKRLPHVFAKVLELPFHSDADVLVQETPESFRFSIKREDMYDDFEAQVVEIFPGATKILVRETNPEDDDHDGSWADGFDTWRFRLPAMTRPEMVSTRLSG
;
A
#
# COMPACT_ATOMS: atom_id res chain seq x y z
N MET A 1 26.91 30.45 2.32
CA MET A 1 27.31 29.06 2.01
C MET A 1 26.26 28.46 1.11
N LYS A 2 26.63 28.03 -0.11
CA LYS A 2 25.68 27.49 -1.09
C LYS A 2 26.08 26.04 -1.34
N VAL A 3 25.39 25.13 -0.66
CA VAL A 3 25.58 23.68 -0.81
C VAL A 3 24.67 23.19 -1.92
N HIS A 4 25.26 22.60 -2.97
CA HIS A 4 24.52 21.96 -4.05
C HIS A 4 24.30 20.48 -3.70
N PRO A 5 23.07 19.94 -3.80
CA PRO A 5 22.84 18.51 -3.67
C PRO A 5 23.48 17.79 -4.86
N THR A 6 24.29 16.76 -4.61
CA THR A 6 24.84 15.92 -5.67
C THR A 6 23.78 14.93 -6.15
N THR A 7 23.52 14.95 -7.46
CA THR A 7 22.59 14.03 -8.14
C THR A 7 23.17 12.61 -8.14
N ASN A 8 22.82 11.81 -7.15
CA ASN A 8 23.18 10.39 -7.12
C ASN A 8 22.15 9.58 -7.94
N LYS A 9 22.53 9.21 -9.17
CA LYS A 9 21.73 8.38 -10.09
C LYS A 9 21.51 6.99 -9.47
N ARG A 10 20.26 6.64 -9.16
CA ARG A 10 19.89 5.30 -8.69
C ARG A 10 19.75 4.36 -9.90
N ASN A 11 20.53 3.29 -9.93
CA ASN A 11 20.41 2.21 -10.89
C ASN A 11 19.32 1.22 -10.43
N ILE A 12 18.12 1.36 -10.99
CA ILE A 12 17.06 0.36 -10.84
C ILE A 12 17.33 -0.70 -11.91
N ALA A 13 18.07 -1.76 -11.56
CA ALA A 13 18.19 -2.95 -12.39
C ALA A 13 17.71 -4.16 -11.59
N THR A 14 16.45 -4.55 -11.83
CA THR A 14 15.89 -5.86 -11.52
C THR A 14 16.55 -6.90 -12.44
N SER A 15 17.75 -7.36 -12.08
CA SER A 15 18.36 -8.51 -12.77
C SER A 15 17.66 -9.79 -12.33
N LEU A 16 16.63 -10.19 -13.09
CA LEU A 16 16.10 -11.54 -13.10
C LEU A 16 17.25 -12.51 -13.42
N HIS A 17 17.52 -13.40 -12.48
CA HIS A 17 18.48 -14.50 -12.61
C HIS A 17 17.94 -15.51 -13.64
N ARG A 18 18.42 -15.42 -14.89
CA ARG A 18 18.27 -16.48 -15.90
C ARG A 18 19.56 -17.28 -15.94
N GLY A 19 19.49 -18.53 -15.49
CA GLY A 19 20.65 -19.39 -15.27
C GLY A 19 21.37 -19.85 -16.54
N ALA A 20 22.64 -20.21 -16.37
CA ALA A 20 23.40 -21.29 -17.02
C ALA A 20 24.90 -20.96 -16.92
N GLY A 21 25.71 -21.86 -16.35
CA GLY A 21 27.16 -21.74 -16.41
C GLY A 21 27.90 -22.34 -15.21
N THR A 22 28.16 -23.63 -15.28
CA THR A 22 29.20 -24.33 -14.52
C THR A 22 30.57 -23.66 -14.65
N ALA A 23 31.25 -23.36 -13.54
CA ALA A 23 32.70 -23.53 -13.40
C ALA A 23 33.16 -23.26 -11.95
N SER A 24 33.82 -24.26 -11.37
CA SER A 24 34.53 -24.23 -10.10
C SER A 24 35.71 -23.24 -10.13
N SER A 25 35.90 -22.45 -9.08
CA SER A 25 37.22 -22.21 -8.46
C SER A 25 37.12 -21.24 -7.27
N SER A 26 37.90 -21.58 -6.26
CA SER A 26 38.12 -20.87 -5.01
C SER A 26 38.50 -19.39 -5.22
N ALA A 27 37.56 -18.50 -4.89
CA ALA A 27 37.88 -17.20 -4.32
C ALA A 27 36.69 -16.81 -3.44
N ALA A 28 36.88 -16.83 -2.12
CA ALA A 28 35.94 -16.22 -1.20
C ALA A 28 36.00 -14.70 -1.38
N THR A 29 35.43 -14.20 -2.48
CA THR A 29 35.09 -12.80 -2.61
C THR A 29 33.98 -12.57 -1.59
N THR A 30 34.36 -12.01 -0.44
CA THR A 30 33.44 -11.46 0.54
C THR A 30 32.76 -10.27 -0.12
N ASN A 31 31.80 -10.55 -1.01
CA ASN A 31 30.84 -9.57 -1.46
C ASN A 31 30.20 -9.03 -0.19
N PRO A 32 30.42 -7.76 0.19
CA PRO A 32 29.72 -7.21 1.33
C PRO A 32 28.24 -7.41 1.00
N LYS A 33 27.54 -8.19 1.84
CA LYS A 33 26.10 -8.37 1.74
C LYS A 33 25.50 -6.97 1.85
N LYS A 34 25.33 -6.30 0.70
CA LYS A 34 24.71 -4.99 0.64
C LYS A 34 23.30 -5.24 1.15
N LEU A 35 23.01 -4.71 2.34
CA LEU A 35 21.68 -4.75 2.91
C LEU A 35 20.72 -4.20 1.86
N LYS A 36 19.82 -5.07 1.36
CA LYS A 36 18.76 -4.61 0.47
C LYS A 36 17.88 -3.70 1.31
N ARG A 37 17.62 -2.49 0.81
CA ARG A 37 16.63 -1.61 1.44
C ARG A 37 15.29 -2.32 1.34
N LEU A 38 14.69 -2.63 2.49
CA LEU A 38 13.33 -3.12 2.51
C LEU A 38 12.41 -2.02 1.96
N PRO A 39 11.37 -2.37 1.17
CA PRO A 39 10.27 -1.45 0.93
C PRO A 39 9.79 -0.90 2.27
N HIS A 40 9.58 0.40 2.37
CA HIS A 40 9.06 0.97 3.60
C HIS A 40 7.61 0.50 3.76
N VAL A 41 7.37 -0.41 4.72
CA VAL A 41 6.03 -0.91 5.06
C VAL A 41 5.57 -0.18 6.31
N PHE A 42 4.37 0.38 6.26
CA PHE A 42 3.74 0.99 7.42
C PHE A 42 3.02 -0.07 8.25
N ALA A 43 3.04 0.09 9.57
CA ALA A 43 2.40 -0.84 10.48
C ALA A 43 0.86 -0.92 10.28
N LYS A 44 0.21 0.20 9.95
CA LYS A 44 -1.24 0.24 9.69
C LYS A 44 -1.55 1.18 8.53
N VAL A 45 -2.26 0.70 7.52
CA VAL A 45 -2.65 1.47 6.34
C VAL A 45 -4.12 1.24 6.02
N LEU A 46 -4.87 2.31 5.78
CA LEU A 46 -6.16 2.25 5.09
C LEU A 46 -5.93 2.46 3.60
N GLU A 47 -6.60 1.66 2.78
CA GLU A 47 -6.68 1.81 1.33
C GLU A 47 -8.15 1.86 0.92
N LEU A 48 -8.52 2.92 0.21
CA LEU A 48 -9.86 3.11 -0.32
C LEU A 48 -9.88 2.79 -1.82
N PRO A 49 -11.02 2.34 -2.38
CA PRO A 49 -11.15 1.98 -3.79
C PRO A 49 -11.34 3.24 -4.65
N PHE A 50 -10.50 4.25 -4.45
CA PHE A 50 -10.54 5.53 -5.14
C PHE A 50 -9.15 5.90 -5.63
N HIS A 51 -9.11 6.75 -6.66
CA HIS A 51 -7.88 7.40 -7.08
C HIS A 51 -7.29 8.26 -5.96
N SER A 52 -5.97 8.40 -5.94
CA SER A 52 -5.23 9.13 -4.91
C SER A 52 -5.60 10.61 -4.80
N ASP A 53 -6.11 11.19 -5.88
CA ASP A 53 -6.55 12.57 -6.01
C ASP A 53 -8.03 12.76 -5.61
N ALA A 54 -8.71 11.69 -5.20
CA ALA A 54 -10.08 11.79 -4.71
C ALA A 54 -10.19 12.67 -3.46
N ASP A 55 -11.23 13.52 -3.44
CA ASP A 55 -11.58 14.41 -2.33
C ASP A 55 -12.17 13.64 -1.15
N VAL A 56 -11.32 12.94 -0.42
CA VAL A 56 -11.68 12.23 0.81
C VAL A 56 -11.52 13.17 2.00
N LEU A 57 -12.62 13.46 2.70
CA LEU A 57 -12.60 14.19 3.95
C LEU A 57 -12.11 13.26 5.07
N VAL A 58 -11.03 13.67 5.75
CA VAL A 58 -10.49 12.96 6.91
C VAL A 58 -10.81 13.76 8.16
N GLN A 59 -11.57 13.16 9.08
CA GLN A 59 -11.88 13.74 10.38
C GLN A 59 -11.34 12.84 11.49
N GLU A 60 -10.47 13.40 12.32
CA GLU A 60 -10.07 12.79 13.59
C GLU A 60 -11.07 13.17 14.68
N THR A 61 -11.54 12.18 15.42
CA THR A 61 -12.37 12.33 16.61
C THR A 61 -11.65 11.69 17.80
N PRO A 62 -12.08 11.96 19.05
CA PRO A 62 -11.46 11.31 20.21
C PRO A 62 -11.48 9.77 20.16
N GLU A 63 -12.45 9.19 19.45
CA GLU A 63 -12.68 7.75 19.41
C GLU A 63 -12.20 7.09 18.10
N SER A 64 -12.16 7.82 17.00
CA SER A 64 -11.88 7.24 15.68
C SER A 64 -11.46 8.24 14.60
N PHE A 65 -10.87 7.71 13.54
CA PHE A 65 -10.74 8.40 12.26
C PHE A 65 -11.94 8.08 11.38
N ARG A 66 -12.52 9.12 10.77
CA ARG A 66 -13.62 9.01 9.80
C ARG A 66 -13.13 9.47 8.44
N PHE A 67 -13.42 8.66 7.43
CA PHE A 67 -13.08 8.91 6.04
C PHE A 67 -14.40 8.98 5.28
N SER A 68 -14.71 10.15 4.73
CA SER A 68 -15.98 10.40 4.06
C SER A 68 -15.74 10.93 2.67
N ILE A 69 -16.51 10.44 1.71
CA ILE A 69 -16.51 10.92 0.33
C ILE A 69 -17.95 11.22 -0.07
N LYS A 70 -18.17 12.29 -0.84
CA LYS A 70 -19.48 12.62 -1.40
C LYS A 70 -19.50 12.15 -2.85
N ARG A 71 -20.46 11.29 -3.19
CA ARG A 71 -20.65 10.77 -4.54
C ARG A 71 -22.15 10.71 -4.85
N GLU A 72 -22.53 10.98 -6.09
CA GLU A 72 -23.94 11.12 -6.53
C GLU A 72 -24.54 9.78 -7.01
N ASP A 73 -23.69 8.78 -7.27
CA ASP A 73 -23.98 7.48 -7.86
C ASP A 73 -23.63 6.27 -6.95
N MET A 74 -23.54 6.44 -5.63
CA MET A 74 -23.31 5.30 -4.71
C MET A 74 -24.61 4.55 -4.40
N TYR A 75 -24.83 3.45 -5.13
CA TYR A 75 -25.91 2.50 -4.82
C TYR A 75 -25.40 1.23 -4.13
N ASP A 76 -24.09 0.98 -4.15
CA ASP A 76 -23.50 -0.23 -3.61
C ASP A 76 -22.99 -0.04 -2.18
N ASP A 77 -23.21 -1.06 -1.36
CA ASP A 77 -22.66 -1.14 -0.02
C ASP A 77 -21.14 -1.40 -0.08
N PHE A 78 -20.41 -0.87 0.88
CA PHE A 78 -18.97 -1.08 1.02
C PHE A 78 -18.67 -2.01 2.20
N GLU A 79 -17.68 -2.89 2.03
CA GLU A 79 -17.12 -3.72 3.10
C GLU A 79 -15.68 -3.33 3.38
N ALA A 80 -15.30 -3.30 4.66
CA ALA A 80 -13.92 -3.17 5.09
C ALA A 80 -13.32 -4.54 5.45
N GLN A 81 -12.22 -4.89 4.78
CA GLN A 81 -11.46 -6.10 5.03
C GLN A 81 -10.12 -5.75 5.69
N VAL A 82 -9.80 -6.45 6.78
CA VAL A 82 -8.52 -6.30 7.49
C VAL A 82 -7.61 -7.46 7.12
N VAL A 83 -6.42 -7.16 6.59
CA VAL A 83 -5.43 -8.18 6.20
C VAL A 83 -4.05 -7.87 6.80
N GLU A 84 -3.36 -8.91 7.25
CA GLU A 84 -1.94 -8.81 7.64
C GLU A 84 -1.07 -9.01 6.40
N ILE A 85 -0.34 -7.98 5.99
CA ILE A 85 0.49 -7.99 4.77
C ILE A 85 1.94 -8.40 5.06
N PHE A 86 2.36 -8.26 6.32
CA PHE A 86 3.67 -8.64 6.84
C PHE A 86 3.54 -8.71 8.37
N PRO A 87 4.37 -9.50 9.09
CA PRO A 87 4.33 -9.53 10.55
C PRO A 87 4.30 -8.13 11.18
N GLY A 88 3.19 -7.81 11.84
CA GLY A 88 2.98 -6.50 12.50
C GLY A 88 2.61 -5.34 11.56
N ALA A 89 2.31 -5.63 10.29
CA ALA A 89 1.80 -4.68 9.31
C ALA A 89 0.41 -5.09 8.81
N THR A 90 -0.57 -4.25 9.08
CA THR A 90 -1.97 -4.46 8.74
C THR A 90 -2.42 -3.47 7.67
N LYS A 91 -3.16 -3.96 6.68
CA LYS A 91 -3.86 -3.16 5.68
C LYS A 91 -5.36 -3.32 5.87
N ILE A 92 -6.08 -2.21 5.88
CA ILE A 92 -7.54 -2.15 5.82
C ILE A 92 -7.88 -1.82 4.36
N LEU A 93 -8.54 -2.73 3.66
CA LEU A 93 -9.04 -2.54 2.31
C LEU A 93 -10.53 -2.24 2.38
N VAL A 94 -10.99 -1.21 1.69
CA VAL A 94 -12.42 -0.98 1.48
C VAL A 94 -12.78 -1.41 0.06
N ARG A 95 -13.82 -2.24 -0.08
CA ARG A 95 -14.29 -2.76 -1.37
C ARG A 95 -15.80 -2.59 -1.50
N GLU A 96 -16.28 -2.49 -2.73
CA GLU A 96 -17.70 -2.55 -3.05
C GLU A 96 -18.18 -4.00 -2.90
N THR A 97 -19.41 -4.19 -2.43
CA THR A 97 -19.97 -5.51 -2.09
C THR A 97 -20.68 -6.20 -3.25
N ASN A 98 -20.89 -5.49 -4.37
CA ASN A 98 -21.65 -6.01 -5.51
C ASN A 98 -20.70 -6.69 -6.53
N PRO A 99 -20.87 -7.99 -6.82
CA PRO A 99 -19.90 -8.81 -7.56
C PRO A 99 -20.16 -8.89 -9.09
N GLU A 100 -21.07 -8.10 -9.67
CA GLU A 100 -21.33 -8.20 -11.12
C GLU A 100 -20.17 -7.68 -12.00
N ASP A 101 -19.19 -6.99 -11.39
CA ASP A 101 -17.94 -6.54 -12.02
C ASP A 101 -16.69 -7.16 -11.34
N ASP A 102 -16.76 -8.43 -10.92
CA ASP A 102 -15.65 -9.21 -10.34
C ASP A 102 -14.52 -9.57 -11.35
N ASP A 103 -14.47 -8.90 -12.50
CA ASP A 103 -13.25 -8.83 -13.33
C ASP A 103 -12.25 -7.80 -12.77
N HIS A 104 -12.57 -7.18 -11.62
CA HIS A 104 -11.73 -6.19 -10.96
C HIS A 104 -10.85 -6.74 -9.80
N ASP A 105 -10.64 -8.06 -9.73
CA ASP A 105 -9.77 -8.77 -8.76
C ASP A 105 -8.25 -8.53 -9.00
N GLY A 106 -7.85 -7.29 -9.25
CA GLY A 106 -6.43 -6.93 -9.29
C GLY A 106 -6.04 -5.81 -10.24
N SER A 107 -6.96 -5.26 -11.04
CA SER A 107 -6.60 -4.21 -11.99
C SER A 107 -6.30 -2.85 -11.33
N TRP A 108 -6.91 -2.49 -10.19
CA TRP A 108 -6.43 -1.37 -9.37
C TRP A 108 -5.11 -1.70 -8.63
N ALA A 109 -4.87 -2.98 -8.34
CA ALA A 109 -3.70 -3.43 -7.58
C ALA A 109 -2.42 -3.49 -8.42
N ASP A 110 -2.53 -3.62 -9.74
CA ASP A 110 -1.42 -3.60 -10.69
C ASP A 110 -0.99 -2.16 -11.06
N GLY A 111 -0.62 -1.38 -10.04
CA GLY A 111 0.21 -0.18 -10.22
C GLY A 111 -0.49 1.18 -10.30
N PHE A 112 -1.78 1.30 -9.99
CA PHE A 112 -2.48 2.58 -10.06
C PHE A 112 -2.67 3.23 -8.69
N ASP A 113 -2.62 4.55 -8.73
CA ASP A 113 -2.54 5.48 -7.62
C ASP A 113 -3.80 5.42 -6.75
N THR A 114 -3.84 4.52 -5.76
CA THR A 114 -4.98 4.37 -4.85
C THR A 114 -4.87 5.31 -3.66
N TRP A 115 -6.03 5.74 -3.17
CA TRP A 115 -6.11 6.60 -2.00
C TRP A 115 -5.71 5.83 -0.75
N ARG A 116 -4.66 6.30 -0.06
CA ARG A 116 -4.06 5.60 1.07
C ARG A 116 -3.80 6.54 2.24
N PHE A 117 -4.10 6.06 3.44
CA PHE A 117 -3.85 6.79 4.68
C PHE A 117 -3.07 5.93 5.67
N ARG A 118 -2.03 6.52 6.26
CA ARG A 118 -1.24 5.86 7.31
C ARG A 118 -1.94 6.08 8.64
N LEU A 119 -2.36 4.99 9.25
CA LEU A 119 -3.05 5.05 10.53
C LEU A 119 -2.03 5.09 11.66
N PRO A 120 -2.32 5.86 12.74
CA PRO A 120 -1.48 5.82 13.92
C PRO A 120 -1.40 4.42 14.55
N ALA A 121 -0.31 4.14 15.26
CA ALA A 121 -0.07 2.81 15.85
C ALA A 121 -1.18 2.37 16.83
N MET A 122 -1.84 3.32 17.49
CA MET A 122 -2.93 3.07 18.44
C MET A 122 -4.29 2.75 17.81
N THR A 123 -4.45 2.93 16.50
CA THR A 123 -5.70 2.57 15.81
C THR A 123 -5.99 1.08 15.97
N ARG A 124 -7.25 0.69 16.02
CA ARG A 124 -7.71 -0.69 16.15
C ARG A 124 -8.38 -1.17 14.86
N PRO A 125 -7.64 -1.74 13.89
CA PRO A 125 -8.20 -2.14 12.60
C PRO A 125 -9.41 -3.06 12.71
N GLU A 126 -9.47 -3.90 13.75
CA GLU A 126 -10.57 -4.82 14.02
C GLU A 126 -11.91 -4.13 14.35
N MET A 127 -11.89 -2.83 14.66
CA MET A 127 -13.08 -2.02 14.92
C MET A 127 -13.54 -1.22 13.70
N VAL A 128 -12.96 -1.46 12.53
CA VAL A 128 -13.36 -0.76 11.30
C VAL A 128 -14.83 -1.03 10.98
N SER A 129 -15.52 0.01 10.54
CA SER A 129 -16.88 -0.10 10.00
C SER A 129 -17.05 0.85 8.84
N THR A 130 -17.85 0.43 7.88
CA THR A 130 -18.29 1.21 6.72
C THR A 130 -19.75 1.57 6.91
N ARG A 131 -20.15 2.75 6.45
CA ARG A 131 -21.54 3.20 6.46
C ARG A 131 -21.79 4.07 5.25
N LEU A 132 -22.86 3.77 4.51
CA LEU A 132 -23.41 4.65 3.50
C LEU A 132 -24.46 5.56 4.15
N SER A 133 -24.41 6.85 3.89
CA SER A 133 -25.41 7.82 4.35
C SER A 133 -25.97 8.57 3.15
N GLY A 134 -27.27 8.43 2.90
CA GLY A 134 -28.03 9.17 1.88
C GLY A 134 -28.58 10.49 2.38
#